data_AF-A0A516TKD4-F1
#
_entry.id   AF-A0A516TKD4-F1
#
_cell.length_a   1.000
_cell.length_b   1.000
_cell.length_c   1.000
_cell.angle_alpha   90.00
_cell.angle_beta   90.00
_cell.angle_gamma   90.00
#
_symmetry.space_group_name_H-M   'P 1'
#
loop_
_entity.id
_entity.type
_entity.pdbx_description
1 polymer ?
#
loop_
_entity_poly.entity_id
_entity_poly.type
_entity_poly.pdbx_seq_one_letter_code
_entity_poly.pdbx_strand_id
1 'polypeptide(L)'
;MKKIFITGAAGFLGFSTAKRLLESGHQVVAIDNLNPYYSVKLKEARLAILKQYSACQFERVDLMEKKKLRKSLVGSNQNMSFILLRKRA
;
A
#
# COMPACT_ATOMS: atom_id res chain seq x y z
N MET A 1 11.46 4.62 -13.45
CA MET A 1 10.73 3.59 -12.69
C MET A 1 11.28 3.53 -11.25
N LYS A 2 10.42 3.52 -10.23
CA LYS A 2 10.81 3.45 -8.80
C LYS A 2 9.95 2.41 -8.07
N LYS A 3 10.48 1.81 -7.01
CA LYS A 3 9.73 0.96 -6.07
C LYS A 3 9.25 1.83 -4.91
N ILE A 4 7.94 1.85 -4.65
CA ILE A 4 7.31 2.76 -3.70
C ILE A 4 6.49 1.95 -2.71
N PHE A 5 6.72 2.20 -1.43
CA PHE A 5 6.00 1.58 -0.33
C PHE A 5 4.94 2.55 0.18
N ILE A 6 3.67 2.16 0.19
CA ILE A 6 2.56 3.03 0.60
C ILE A 6 1.71 2.38 1.69
N THR A 7 1.50 3.11 2.79
CA THR A 7 0.60 2.68 3.87
C THR A 7 -0.81 3.22 3.67
N GLY A 8 -1.81 2.50 4.17
CA GLY A 8 -3.21 2.90 4.02
C GLY A 8 -3.69 2.84 2.57
N ALA A 9 -3.15 1.90 1.78
CA ALA A 9 -3.35 1.82 0.33
C ALA A 9 -4.82 1.58 -0.09
N ALA A 10 -5.65 1.02 0.79
CA ALA A 10 -7.08 0.85 0.52
C ALA A 10 -7.93 2.07 0.95
N GLY A 11 -7.31 3.04 1.63
CA GLY A 11 -7.91 4.31 2.02
C GLY A 11 -8.15 5.25 0.83
N PHE A 12 -8.82 6.38 1.07
CA PHE A 12 -9.15 7.34 0.02
C PHE A 12 -7.90 7.91 -0.68
N LEU A 13 -6.98 8.52 0.09
CA LEU A 13 -5.73 9.06 -0.46
C LEU A 13 -4.80 7.95 -0.94
N GLY A 14 -4.64 6.89 -0.14
CA GLY A 14 -3.73 5.79 -0.47
C GLY A 14 -4.07 5.10 -1.78
N PHE A 15 -5.36 4.85 -2.03
CA PHE A 15 -5.81 4.24 -3.28
C PHE A 15 -5.50 5.14 -4.48
N SER A 16 -5.90 6.41 -4.42
CA SER A 16 -5.69 7.36 -5.53
C SER A 16 -4.21 7.57 -5.82
N THR A 17 -3.37 7.68 -4.78
CA THR A 17 -1.91 7.78 -4.91
C THR A 17 -1.31 6.51 -5.51
N ALA A 18 -1.66 5.33 -4.98
CA ALA A 18 -1.16 4.06 -5.49
C ALA A 18 -1.52 3.85 -6.96
N LYS A 19 -2.78 4.10 -7.33
CA LYS A 19 -3.26 3.99 -8.71
C LYS A 19 -2.48 4.91 -9.64
N ARG A 20 -2.32 6.19 -9.29
CA ARG A 20 -1.56 7.14 -10.12
C ARG A 20 -0.10 6.74 -10.31
N LEU A 21 0.54 6.22 -9.26
CA LEU A 21 1.92 5.75 -9.32
C LEU A 21 2.06 4.52 -10.24
N LEU A 22 1.13 3.56 -10.13
CA LEU A 22 1.08 2.38 -11.00
C LEU A 22 0.86 2.79 -12.47
N GLU A 23 -0.10 3.69 -12.73
CA GLU A 23 -0.36 4.24 -14.07
C GLU A 23 0.83 5.01 -14.66
N SER A 24 1.70 5.54 -13.81
CA SER A 24 2.94 6.22 -14.21
C SER A 24 4.13 5.25 -14.36
N GLY A 25 3.90 3.93 -14.30
CA GLY A 25 4.92 2.90 -14.50
C GLY A 25 5.82 2.64 -13.29
N HIS A 26 5.41 3.04 -12.08
CA HIS A 26 6.11 2.69 -10.84
C HIS A 26 5.65 1.34 -10.29
N GLN A 27 6.52 0.70 -9.50
CA GLN A 27 6.15 -0.45 -8.70
C GLN A 27 5.64 0.01 -7.35
N VAL A 28 4.52 -0.56 -6.90
CA VAL A 28 3.89 -0.19 -5.62
C VAL A 28 3.76 -1.40 -4.72
N VAL A 29 4.33 -1.29 -3.53
CA VAL A 29 4.06 -2.18 -2.39
C VAL A 29 2.98 -1.51 -1.53
N ALA A 30 1.76 -1.99 -1.67
CA ALA A 30 0.56 -1.48 -1.04
C ALA A 30 0.31 -2.18 0.31
N ILE A 31 0.36 -1.41 1.40
CA ILE A 31 0.10 -1.90 2.76
C ILE A 31 -1.22 -1.36 3.30
N ASP A 32 -2.06 -2.26 3.81
CA ASP A 32 -3.25 -1.89 4.57
C ASP A 32 -3.62 -2.99 5.56
N ASN A 33 -4.09 -2.66 6.75
CA ASN A 33 -4.57 -3.66 7.72
C ASN A 33 -6.05 -4.03 7.53
N LEU A 34 -6.75 -3.36 6.60
CA LEU A 34 -8.19 -3.49 6.36
C LEU A 34 -9.02 -3.26 7.63
N ASN A 35 -8.58 -2.32 8.49
CA ASN A 35 -9.32 -1.97 9.70
C ASN A 35 -10.79 -1.61 9.35
N PRO A 36 -11.79 -2.13 10.10
CA PRO A 36 -13.22 -2.04 9.81
C PRO A 36 -13.83 -0.65 10.05
N TYR A 37 -13.04 0.36 10.44
CA TYR A 37 -13.50 1.75 10.61
C TYR A 37 -14.23 2.33 9.38
N TYR A 38 -14.05 1.74 8.20
CA TYR A 38 -14.87 1.94 6.99
C TYR A 38 -15.38 0.59 6.50
N SER A 39 -16.41 0.57 5.65
CA SER A 39 -16.91 -0.68 5.07
C SER A 39 -15.77 -1.44 4.40
N VAL A 40 -15.52 -2.66 4.89
CA VAL A 40 -14.43 -3.51 4.38
C VAL A 40 -14.62 -3.74 2.87
N LYS A 41 -15.87 -3.81 2.41
CA LYS A 41 -16.25 -3.90 0.99
C LYS A 41 -15.65 -2.81 0.12
N LEU A 42 -15.64 -1.54 0.56
CA LEU A 42 -15.05 -0.44 -0.22
C LEU A 42 -13.53 -0.58 -0.34
N LYS A 43 -12.87 -0.98 0.76
CA LYS A 43 -11.43 -1.23 0.76
C LYS A 43 -11.08 -2.41 -0.15
N GLU A 44 -11.84 -3.48 -0.09
CA GLU A 44 -11.68 -4.66 -0.94
C GLU A 44 -11.88 -4.32 -2.42
N ALA A 45 -12.90 -3.55 -2.77
CA ALA A 45 -13.13 -3.09 -4.14
C ALA A 45 -11.95 -2.26 -4.67
N ARG A 46 -11.40 -1.35 -3.86
CA ARG A 46 -10.21 -0.57 -4.21
C ARG A 46 -8.97 -1.44 -4.39
N LEU A 47 -8.76 -2.40 -3.50
CA LEU A 47 -7.65 -3.35 -3.61
C LEU A 47 -7.78 -4.25 -4.84
N ALA A 48 -9.00 -4.66 -5.20
CA ALA A 48 -9.23 -5.46 -6.40
C ALA A 48 -8.75 -4.71 -7.66
N ILE A 49 -9.02 -3.41 -7.75
CA ILE A 49 -8.50 -2.55 -8.83
C ILE A 49 -6.97 -2.49 -8.80
N LEU A 50 -6.36 -2.21 -7.64
CA LEU A 50 -4.89 -2.11 -7.55
C LEU A 50 -4.19 -3.44 -7.92
N LYS A 51 -4.79 -4.57 -7.55
CA LYS A 51 -4.26 -5.91 -7.87
C LYS A 51 -4.32 -6.29 -9.34
N GLN A 52 -5.05 -5.54 -10.18
CA GLN A 52 -5.04 -5.74 -11.64
C GLN A 52 -3.70 -5.32 -12.27
N TYR A 53 -2.93 -4.46 -11.59
CA TYR A 53 -1.61 -4.05 -12.06
C TYR A 53 -0.56 -5.08 -11.63
N SER A 54 0.17 -5.65 -12.59
CA SER A 54 1.28 -6.58 -12.32
C SER A 54 2.41 -5.95 -11.47
N ALA A 55 2.53 -4.63 -11.52
CA ALA A 55 3.48 -3.84 -10.72
C ALA A 55 2.99 -3.55 -9.28
N CYS A 56 1.80 -4.05 -8.90
CA CYS A 56 1.27 -3.91 -7.55
C CYS A 56 1.50 -5.18 -6.73
N GLN A 57 2.15 -5.02 -5.58
CA GLN A 57 2.24 -6.04 -4.53
C GLN A 57 1.42 -5.56 -3.33
N PHE A 58 0.37 -6.29 -2.96
CA PHE A 58 -0.42 -5.98 -1.78
C PHE A 58 -0.02 -6.86 -0.60
N GLU A 59 0.18 -6.25 0.56
CA GLU A 59 0.39 -6.97 1.81
C GLU A 59 -0.54 -6.47 2.90
N ARG A 60 -1.24 -7.41 3.53
CA ARG A 60 -2.07 -7.10 4.69
C ARG A 60 -1.21 -7.07 5.94
N VAL A 61 -0.79 -5.88 6.36
CA VAL A 61 0.09 -5.67 7.51
C VAL A 61 -0.49 -4.59 8.40
N ASP A 62 -0.53 -4.86 9.71
CA ASP A 62 -0.72 -3.82 10.71
C ASP A 62 0.59 -3.12 11.01
N LEU A 63 0.61 -1.79 10.94
CA LEU A 63 1.80 -0.97 11.21
C LEU A 63 2.28 -1.11 12.66
N MET A 64 1.41 -1.54 13.58
CA MET A 64 1.77 -1.84 14.95
C MET A 64 2.62 -3.12 15.06
N GLU A 65 2.57 -4.02 14.07
CA GLU A 65 3.34 -5.25 14.03
C GLU A 65 4.74 -5.05 13.41
N LYS A 66 5.66 -4.44 14.18
CA LYS A 66 7.04 -4.12 13.76
C LYS A 66 7.79 -5.28 13.08
N LYS A 67 7.60 -6.53 13.55
CA LYS A 67 8.24 -7.72 12.96
C LYS A 67 7.75 -8.00 11.53
N LYS A 68 6.44 -7.96 11.30
CA LYS A 68 5.85 -8.16 9.97
C LYS A 68 6.24 -7.03 9.02
N LEU A 69 6.22 -5.78 9.51
CA LEU A 69 6.64 -4.63 8.72
C LEU A 69 8.11 -4.75 8.28
N ARG A 70 9.04 -5.11 9.19
CA ARG A 70 10.44 -5.33 8.82
C ARG A 70 10.58 -6.43 7.76
N LYS A 71 9.84 -7.54 7.89
CA LYS A 71 9.88 -8.62 6.90
C LYS A 71 9.42 -8.16 5.51
N SER A 72 8.36 -7.35 5.44
CA SER A 72 7.86 -6.74 4.20
C SER A 72 8.90 -5.85 3.50
N LEU A 73 9.79 -5.24 4.29
CA LEU A 73 10.84 -4.35 3.80
C LEU A 73 12.13 -5.08 3.40
N VAL A 74 12.38 -6.28 3.96
CA VAL A 74 13.60 -7.07 3.71
C VAL A 74 13.58 -7.63 2.28
N GLY A 75 14.63 -7.33 1.51
CA GLY A 75 14.77 -7.69 0.09
C GLY A 75 14.63 -6.51 -0.89
N SER A 76 14.40 -5.30 -0.38
CA SER A 76 14.33 -4.08 -1.19
C SER A 76 15.66 -3.34 -1.15
N ASN A 77 16.34 -3.22 -2.30
CA ASN A 77 17.58 -2.44 -2.46
C ASN A 77 17.39 -0.96 -2.08
N GLN A 78 18.50 -0.25 -1.87
CA GLN A 78 18.67 1.14 -1.40
C GLN A 78 17.86 2.26 -2.11
N ASN A 79 17.01 1.95 -3.11
CA ASN A 79 16.23 2.91 -3.92
C ASN A 79 14.71 2.79 -3.72
N MET A 80 14.25 2.65 -2.48
CA MET A 80 12.81 2.58 -2.16
C MET A 80 12.31 3.91 -1.58
N SER A 81 11.22 4.44 -2.13
CA SER A 81 10.55 5.64 -1.59
C SER A 81 9.36 5.24 -0.71
N PHE A 82 9.12 6.00 0.35
CA PHE A 82 8.07 5.72 1.33
C PHE A 82 7.01 6.81 1.33
N ILE A 83 5.75 6.41 1.23
CA ILE A 83 4.58 7.27 1.44
C ILE A 83 3.86 6.77 2.68
N LEU A 84 4.09 7.45 3.80
CA LEU A 84 3.43 7.18 5.07
C LEU A 84 2.18 8.03 5.22
N LEU A 85 1.03 7.40 5.00
CA LEU A 85 -0.26 7.98 5.32
C LEU A 85 -0.65 7.58 6.73
N ARG A 86 -0.69 8.56 7.64
CA ARG A 86 -1.22 8.41 9.00
C ARG A 86 -2.52 9.17 9.14
N LYS A 87 -3.49 8.62 9.89
CA LYS A 87 -4.61 9.43 10.36
C LYS A 87 -4.08 10.47 11.35
N ARG A 88 -4.41 11.75 11.16
CA ARG A 88 -4.31 12.69 12.28
C ARG A 88 -5.39 12.29 13.28
N ALA A 89 -4.95 12.07 14.52
CA ALA A 89 -5.85 11.95 15.67
C ALA A 89 -6.53 13.30 15.91
#